data_AF-A0A9E1J7B2-F1
#
_entry.id   AF-A0A9E1J7B2-F1
#
_cell.length_a   1.000
_cell.length_b   1.000
_cell.length_c   1.000
_cell.angle_alpha   90.00
_cell.angle_beta   90.00
_cell.angle_gamma   90.00
#
_symmetry.space_group_name_H-M   'P 1'
#
loop_
_entity.id
_entity.type
_entity.pdbx_description
1 polymer ?
#
loop_
_entity_poly.entity_id
_entity_poly.type
_entity_poly.pdbx_seq_one_letter_code
_entity_poly.pdbx_strand_id
1 'polypeptide(L)' 'VHALQIEINRRLYMDEVHVRPASGMTRMRDAMSALISALSHLPTAYFKTQEAAE' A
#
# COMPACT_ATOMS: atom_id res chain seq x y z
N VAL A 1 4.07 -17.52 -3.71
CA VAL A 1 3.39 -16.38 -3.06
C VAL A 1 4.29 -15.16 -3.22
N HIS A 2 3.78 -14.04 -3.75
CA HIS A 2 4.53 -12.79 -3.90
C HIS A 2 4.18 -11.83 -2.77
N ALA A 3 5.17 -11.14 -2.22
CA ALA A 3 4.98 -10.15 -1.15
C ALA A 3 5.80 -8.89 -1.43
N LEU A 4 5.24 -7.73 -1.08
CA LEU A 4 5.89 -6.43 -1.17
C LEU A 4 5.61 -5.66 0.11
N GLN A 5 6.65 -5.14 0.75
CA GLN A 5 6.55 -4.23 1.89
C GLN A 5 6.68 -2.79 1.40
N ILE A 6 5.74 -1.95 1.81
CA ILE A 6 5.75 -0.51 1.55
C ILE A 6 5.71 0.20 2.90
N GLU A 7 6.74 1.00 3.18
CA GLU A 7 6.82 1.79 4.41
C GLU A 7 6.43 3.25 4.14
N ILE A 8 5.56 3.78 4.99
CA ILE A 8 5.03 5.13 4.88
C ILE A 8 5.52 5.93 6.09
N ASN A 9 6.11 7.10 5.83
CA ASN A 9 6.52 8.00 6.90
C ASN A 9 5.30 8.41 7.74
N ARG A 10 5.35 8.10 9.04
CA ARG A 10 4.24 8.29 9.98
C ARG A 10 3.85 9.74 10.15
N ARG A 11 4.80 10.68 10.02
CA ARG A 11 4.53 12.14 10.05
C ARG A 11 3.56 12.62 8.99
N LEU A 12 3.34 11.83 7.93
CA LEU A 12 2.39 12.16 6.86
C LEU A 12 0.92 11.97 7.28
N TYR A 13 0.63 11.16 8.30
CA TYR A 13 -0.75 10.81 8.64
C TYR A 13 -1.03 10.71 10.15
N MET A 14 -0.01 10.72 11.01
CA MET A 14 -0.17 10.68 12.46
C MET A 14 0.84 11.55 13.20
N ASP A 15 0.44 12.02 14.38
CA ASP A 15 1.35 12.44 15.44
C ASP A 15 1.97 11.18 16.06
N GLU A 16 3.28 11.05 15.95
CA GLU A 16 4.02 9.87 16.42
C GLU A 16 4.11 9.76 17.94
N VAL A 17 4.07 10.88 18.66
CA VAL A 17 4.21 10.90 20.12
C VAL A 17 2.90 10.46 20.77
N HIS A 18 1.79 11.00 20.28
CA HIS A 18 0.46 10.78 20.87
C HIS A 18 -0.35 9.70 20.16
N VAL A 19 0.14 9.16 19.04
CA VAL A 19 -0.53 8.16 18.19
C VAL A 19 -1.95 8.61 17.82
N ARG A 20 -2.06 9.84 17.31
CA ARG A 20 -3.33 10.43 16.87
C ARG A 20 -3.29 10.76 15.39
N PRO A 21 -4.43 10.63 14.67
CA PRO A 21 -4.51 11.08 13.28
C PRO A 21 -4.09 12.55 13.13
N ALA A 22 -3.25 12.83 12.14
CA ALA A 22 -2.91 14.18 11.74
C ALA A 22 -3.78 14.63 10.55
N SER A 23 -3.67 15.90 10.16
CA SER A 23 -4.42 16.47 9.02
C SER A 23 -4.20 15.71 7.70
N GLY A 24 -3.06 15.04 7.53
CA GLY A 24 -2.76 14.21 6.36
C GLY A 24 -3.44 12.84 6.33
N MET A 25 -4.12 12.40 7.40
CA MET A 25 -4.73 11.07 7.48
C MET A 25 -5.76 10.81 6.38
N THR A 26 -6.67 11.76 6.14
CA THR A 26 -7.70 11.63 5.09
C THR A 26 -7.04 11.48 3.72
N ARG A 27 -6.06 12.33 3.40
CA ARG A 27 -5.32 12.27 2.14
C ARG A 27 -4.57 10.94 1.98
N MET A 28 -3.94 10.45 3.04
CA MET A 28 -3.23 9.16 3.04
C MET A 28 -4.19 8.00 2.77
N ARG A 29 -5.33 7.97 3.47
CA ARG A 29 -6.37 6.95 3.26
C ARG A 29 -6.84 6.95 1.81
N ASP A 30 -7.16 8.11 1.26
CA ASP A 30 -7.70 8.21 -0.10
C ASP A 30 -6.66 7.77 -1.15
N ALA A 31 -5.38 8.13 -0.95
CA ALA A 31 -4.28 7.68 -1.80
C ALA A 31 -4.09 6.15 -1.72
N MET A 32 -4.13 5.57 -0.52
CA MET A 32 -4.02 4.11 -0.34
C MET A 32 -5.21 3.36 -0.94
N SER A 33 -6.43 3.88 -0.81
CA SER A 33 -7.62 3.32 -1.46
C SER A 33 -7.48 3.33 -2.99
N ALA A 34 -6.98 4.43 -3.57
CA ALA A 34 -6.74 4.51 -5.01
C ALA A 34 -5.66 3.52 -5.48
N LEU A 35 -4.55 3.39 -4.72
CA LEU A 35 -3.50 2.42 -5.01
C LEU A 35 -4.03 0.98 -4.97
N ILE A 36 -4.72 0.60 -3.90
CA ILE A 36 -5.29 -0.75 -3.74
C ILE A 36 -6.27 -1.06 -4.88
N SER A 37 -7.12 -0.10 -5.23
CA SER A 37 -8.04 -0.23 -6.35
C SER A 37 -7.30 -0.41 -7.69
N ALA A 38 -6.24 0.35 -7.95
CA ALA A 38 -5.44 0.16 -9.16
C ALA A 38 -4.77 -1.22 -9.20
N LEU A 39 -4.22 -1.67 -8.06
CA LEU A 39 -3.57 -2.98 -7.94
C LEU A 39 -4.55 -4.15 -8.14
N SER A 40 -5.78 -4.03 -7.63
CA SER A 40 -6.79 -5.08 -7.77
C SER A 40 -7.32 -5.25 -9.21
N HIS A 41 -7.10 -4.24 -10.07
CA HIS A 41 -7.51 -4.25 -11.48
C HIS A 41 -6.33 -4.46 -12.44
N LEU A 42 -5.16 -4.87 -11.93
CA LEU A 42 -4.03 -5.18 -12.80
C LEU A 42 -4.37 -6.34 -13.75
N PRO A 43 -4.04 -6.22 -15.05
CA PRO A 43 -4.18 -7.31 -16.01
C PRO A 43 -3.52 -8.61 -15.52
N THR A 44 -4.24 -9.73 -15.66
CA THR A 44 -3.72 -11.06 -15.30
C THR A 44 -2.45 -11.42 -16.07
N ALA A 45 -2.26 -10.85 -17.26
CA ALA A 45 -1.05 -10.99 -18.07
C ALA A 45 0.25 -10.53 -17.36
N TYR A 46 0.16 -9.69 -16.33
CA TYR A 46 1.31 -9.27 -15.52
C TYR A 46 1.73 -10.30 -14.48
N PHE A 47 0.86 -11.26 -14.16
CA PHE A 47 1.15 -12.33 -13.21
C PHE A 47 1.50 -13.59 -14.00
N LYS A 48 2.80 -13.79 -14.28
CA LYS A 48 3.27 -15.07 -14.80
C LYS A 48 3.42 -16.07 -13.66
N THR A 49 2.98 -17.30 -13.89
CA THR A 49 3.37 -18.42 -13.03
C THR A 49 4.86 -18.65 -13.23
N GLN A 50 5.66 -18.37 -12.21
CA GLN A 50 7.03 -18.84 -12.16
C GLN A 50 6.96 -20.24 -11.55
N GLU A 51 7.30 -21.27 -12.33
CA GLU A 51 7.52 -22.60 -11.77
C GLU A 51 8.61 -22.49 -10.69
N ALA A 52 8.35 -23.04 -9.51
CA ALA A 52 9.33 -23.05 -8.45
C ALA A 52 10.59 -23.78 -8.96
N ALA A 53 11.76 -23.14 -8.80
CA ALA A 53 13.01 -23.83 -8.98
C ALA A 53 13.15 -24.87 -7.86
N GLU A 54 13.23 -26.15 -8.24
CA GLU A 54 13.56 -27.29 -7.36
C GLU A 54 14.97 -27.17 -6.78
#